data_AF-A0A2K8M8X3-F1
#
_entry.id   AF-A0A2K8M8X3-F1
#
_cell.length_a   1.000
_cell.length_b   1.000
_cell.length_c   1.000
_cell.angle_alpha   90.00
_cell.angle_beta   90.00
_cell.angle_gamma   90.00
#
_symmetry.space_group_name_H-M   'P 1'
#
loop_
_entity.id
_entity.type
_entity.pdbx_description
1 polymer ?
#
loop_
_entity_poly.entity_id
_entity_poly.type
_entity_poly.pdbx_seq_one_letter_code
_entity_poly.pdbx_strand_id
1 'polypeptide(L)'
;MITETIPAPRTSPEPATDDGDVVMTWDRWSGWAHLARHRPGDTAPPAFVGLARLPGPTAADVRANLTASGLTVLTEYDVDEQLTEFRVGLTAGAR
;
A
#
# COMPACT_ATOMS: atom_id res chain seq x y z
N MET A 1 -27.24 -19.49 3.05
CA MET A 1 -26.39 -18.34 3.40
C MET A 1 -24.96 -18.84 3.32
N ILE A 2 -24.18 -18.36 2.35
CA ILE A 2 -22.76 -18.69 2.22
C ILE A 2 -22.03 -17.55 2.92
N THR A 3 -21.36 -17.84 4.03
CA THR A 3 -20.52 -16.88 4.74
C THR A 3 -19.20 -16.83 3.98
N GLU A 4 -18.97 -15.79 3.18
CA GLU A 4 -17.65 -15.53 2.61
C GLU A 4 -16.72 -15.09 3.73
N THR A 5 -15.77 -15.95 4.09
CA THR A 5 -14.69 -15.63 5.01
C THR A 5 -13.68 -14.74 4.28
N ILE A 6 -13.75 -13.43 4.48
CA ILE A 6 -12.71 -12.50 4.05
C ILE A 6 -11.40 -12.90 4.75
N PRO A 7 -10.31 -13.18 4.03
CA PRO A 7 -9.04 -13.54 4.67
C PRO A 7 -8.52 -12.36 5.49
N ALA A 8 -8.14 -12.64 6.73
CA ALA A 8 -7.58 -11.64 7.62
C ALA A 8 -6.29 -11.04 7.02
N PRO A 9 -6.08 -9.71 7.13
CA PRO A 9 -4.84 -9.09 6.67
C PRO A 9 -3.66 -9.71 7.40
N ARG A 10 -2.62 -10.11 6.65
CA ARG A 10 -1.38 -10.62 7.24
C ARG A 10 -0.62 -9.45 7.86
N THR A 11 -0.77 -9.25 9.16
CA THR A 11 0.05 -8.31 9.92
C THR A 11 1.38 -8.97 10.30
N SER A 12 2.48 -8.51 9.68
CA SER A 12 3.84 -8.80 10.17
C SER A 12 4.18 -7.83 11.31
N PRO A 13 4.72 -8.30 12.45
CA PRO A 13 5.05 -7.45 13.58
C PRO A 13 6.50 -6.93 13.44
N GLU A 14 6.74 -6.01 12.51
CA GLU A 14 7.99 -5.24 12.49
C GLU A 14 7.71 -3.81 13.00
N PRO A 15 8.59 -3.22 13.83
CA PRO A 15 8.35 -1.89 14.37
C PRO A 15 8.38 -0.87 13.24
N ALA A 16 7.28 -0.12 13.10
CA ALA A 16 7.18 1.01 12.20
C ALA A 16 8.27 2.03 12.59
N THR A 17 9.19 2.29 11.67
CA THR A 17 10.14 3.40 11.80
C THR A 17 9.35 4.70 11.66
N ASP A 18 9.74 5.74 12.41
CA ASP A 18 9.02 7.03 12.59
C ASP A 18 8.77 7.87 11.32
N ASP A 19 9.05 7.34 10.13
CA ASP A 19 8.83 7.99 8.85
C ASP A 19 7.47 7.58 8.27
N GLY A 20 6.62 8.57 8.02
CA GLY A 20 5.19 8.37 7.82
C GLY A 20 4.81 7.35 6.75
N ASP A 21 4.07 6.33 7.18
CA ASP A 21 3.37 5.38 6.32
C ASP A 21 2.53 6.08 5.24
N VAL A 22 2.68 5.61 4.01
CA VAL A 22 1.82 5.98 2.89
C VAL A 22 0.88 4.82 2.59
N VAL A 23 -0.40 5.13 2.53
CA VAL A 23 -1.43 4.26 1.96
C VAL A 23 -1.56 4.62 0.50
N MET A 24 -1.47 3.61 -0.36
CA MET A 24 -1.50 3.74 -1.80
C MET A 24 -2.58 2.85 -2.39
N THR A 25 -3.63 3.45 -2.96
CA THR A 25 -4.70 2.72 -3.66
C THR A 25 -4.42 2.77 -5.15
N TRP A 26 -4.06 1.62 -5.73
CA TRP A 26 -3.70 1.46 -7.13
C TRP A 26 -4.85 0.87 -7.93
N ASP A 27 -5.16 1.50 -9.05
CA ASP A 27 -6.11 1.03 -10.05
C ASP A 27 -5.39 0.22 -11.13
N ARG A 28 -5.71 -1.08 -11.19
CA ARG A 28 -5.18 -2.04 -12.16
C ARG A 28 -5.46 -1.68 -13.60
N TRP A 29 -6.62 -1.05 -13.87
CA TRP A 29 -7.03 -0.75 -15.24
C TRP A 29 -6.26 0.43 -15.81
N SER A 30 -6.12 1.51 -15.04
CA SER A 30 -5.46 2.72 -15.51
C SER A 30 -3.95 2.78 -15.20
N GLY A 31 -3.51 2.02 -14.20
CA GLY A 31 -2.16 2.06 -13.67
C GLY A 31 -1.88 3.26 -12.75
N TRP A 32 -2.90 4.04 -12.41
CA TRP A 32 -2.76 5.19 -11.49
C TRP A 32 -2.94 4.77 -10.04
N ALA A 33 -2.24 5.45 -9.15
CA ALA A 33 -2.31 5.25 -7.71
C ALA A 33 -2.60 6.57 -6.99
N HIS A 34 -3.52 6.51 -6.03
CA HIS A 34 -3.80 7.57 -5.07
C HIS A 34 -2.97 7.35 -3.82
N LEU A 35 -2.26 8.40 -3.38
CA LEU A 35 -1.39 8.34 -2.22
C LEU A 35 -1.97 9.19 -1.09
N ALA A 36 -2.06 8.60 0.09
CA ALA A 36 -2.45 9.28 1.32
C ALA A 36 -1.47 8.95 2.44
N ARG A 37 -1.11 9.96 3.24
CA ARG A 37 -0.35 9.76 4.48
C ARG A 37 -1.32 9.33 5.57
N HIS A 38 -1.04 8.22 6.24
CA HIS A 38 -1.83 7.79 7.39
C HIS A 38 -1.04 6.88 8.32
N ARG A 39 -0.85 7.29 9.59
CA ARG A 39 -0.08 6.52 10.57
C ARG A 39 -0.92 5.38 11.17
N PRO A 40 -0.30 4.26 11.59
CA PRO A 40 -1.04 3.21 12.29
C PRO A 40 -1.58 3.74 13.61
N GLY A 41 -2.85 3.47 13.91
CA GLY A 41 -3.49 3.95 15.14
C GLY A 41 -3.81 5.44 15.14
N ASP A 42 -3.57 6.16 14.04
CA ASP A 42 -4.02 7.53 13.90
C ASP A 42 -5.54 7.59 13.86
N THR A 43 -6.10 8.61 14.50
CA THR A 43 -7.57 8.83 14.54
C THR A 43 -8.01 9.87 13.53
N ALA A 44 -7.05 10.63 12.98
CA ALA A 44 -7.31 11.54 11.89
C ALA A 44 -7.53 10.77 10.57
N PRO A 45 -8.41 11.25 9.69
CA PRO A 45 -8.54 10.68 8.35
C PRO A 45 -7.22 10.74 7.57
N PRO A 46 -6.97 9.80 6.64
CA PRO A 46 -5.83 9.86 5.73
C PRO A 46 -5.76 11.19 4.99
N ALA A 47 -4.56 11.79 4.93
CA ALA A 47 -4.34 13.04 4.23
C ALA A 47 -3.82 12.77 2.82
N PHE A 48 -4.53 13.23 1.79
CA PHE A 48 -4.07 13.11 0.41
C PHE A 48 -2.71 13.79 0.21
N VAL A 49 -1.78 13.08 -0.44
CA VAL A 49 -0.43 13.57 -0.71
C VAL A 49 -0.05 13.56 -2.19
N GLY A 50 -0.80 12.86 -3.05
CA GLY A 50 -0.56 12.94 -4.49
C GLY A 50 -1.12 11.78 -5.31
N LEU A 51 -0.72 11.79 -6.58
CA LEU A 51 -1.01 10.75 -7.57
C LEU A 51 0.30 10.29 -8.19
N ALA A 52 0.42 8.98 -8.44
CA ALA A 52 1.55 8.41 -9.17
C ALA A 52 1.03 7.44 -10.23
N ARG A 53 1.76 7.33 -11.34
CA ARG A 53 1.52 6.27 -12.32
C ARG A 53 2.54 5.17 -12.13
N LEU A 54 2.05 3.96 -11.87
CA LEU A 54 2.90 2.80 -11.60
C LEU A 54 2.79 1.84 -12.79
N PRO A 55 3.89 1.64 -13.54
CA PRO A 55 3.87 0.75 -14.69
C PRO A 55 3.81 -0.71 -14.22
N GLY A 56 2.93 -1.50 -14.83
CA GLY A 56 2.85 -2.93 -14.54
C GLY A 56 1.41 -3.42 -14.60
N PRO A 57 1.13 -4.57 -15.24
CA PRO A 57 -0.22 -5.13 -15.29
C PRO A 57 -0.66 -5.78 -13.97
N THR A 58 0.25 -6.04 -13.03
CA THR A 58 -0.05 -6.80 -11.81
C THR A 58 0.44 -6.12 -10.54
N ALA A 59 -0.17 -6.49 -9.40
CA ALA A 59 0.29 -6.05 -8.08
C ALA A 59 1.75 -6.48 -7.77
N ALA A 60 2.21 -7.59 -8.36
CA ALA A 60 3.60 -8.03 -8.23
C ALA A 60 4.57 -7.07 -8.93
N ASP A 61 4.19 -6.52 -10.09
CA ASP A 61 4.99 -5.50 -10.80
C ASP A 61 5.03 -4.19 -10.00
N VAL A 62 3.89 -3.80 -9.41
CA VAL A 62 3.82 -2.63 -8.53
C VAL A 62 4.74 -2.82 -7.32
N ARG A 63 4.70 -3.97 -6.65
CA ARG A 63 5.63 -4.31 -5.57
C ARG A 63 7.08 -4.20 -6.02
N ALA A 64 7.44 -4.74 -7.18
CA ALA A 64 8.80 -4.65 -7.69
C ALA A 64 9.25 -3.20 -7.93
N ASN A 65 8.38 -2.35 -8.48
CA ASN A 65 8.66 -0.92 -8.66
C ASN A 65 8.86 -0.17 -7.33
N LEU A 66 8.03 -0.45 -6.34
CA LEU A 66 8.15 0.13 -5.00
C LEU A 66 9.48 -0.27 -4.35
N THR A 67 9.81 -1.56 -4.37
CA THR A 67 11.09 -2.07 -3.86
C THR A 67 12.29 -1.46 -4.58
N ALA A 68 12.23 -1.34 -5.92
CA ALA A 68 13.27 -0.69 -6.71
C ALA A 68 13.45 0.80 -6.37
N SER A 69 12.41 1.44 -5.82
CA SER A 69 12.41 2.83 -5.37
C SER A 69 12.83 2.99 -3.89
N GLY A 70 13.27 1.91 -3.22
CA GLY A 70 13.66 1.94 -1.81
C GLY A 70 12.48 1.96 -0.83
N LEU A 71 11.30 1.51 -1.27
CA LEU A 71 10.11 1.39 -0.45
C LEU A 71 9.84 -0.08 -0.12
N THR A 72 9.32 -0.31 1.08
CA THR A 72 8.89 -1.63 1.54
C THR A 72 7.36 -1.68 1.58
N VAL A 73 6.77 -2.72 0.98
CA VAL A 73 5.33 -3.01 1.11
C VAL A 73 5.09 -3.72 2.45
N LEU A 74 4.39 -3.04 3.35
CA LEU A 74 4.05 -3.54 4.68
C LEU A 74 2.80 -4.42 4.64
N THR A 75 1.78 -3.98 3.90
CA THR A 75 0.55 -4.73 3.67
C THR A 75 0.06 -4.53 2.25
N GLU A 76 -0.57 -5.56 1.69
CA GLU A 76 -1.21 -5.56 0.38
C GLU A 76 -2.54 -6.29 0.50
N TYR A 77 -3.62 -5.70 0.00
CA TYR A 77 -4.90 -6.38 -0.10
C TYR A 77 -5.76 -5.82 -1.23
N ASP A 78 -6.66 -6.67 -1.72
CA ASP A 78 -7.61 -6.31 -2.76
C ASP A 78 -8.81 -5.61 -2.12
N VAL A 79 -9.07 -4.38 -2.56
CA VAL A 79 -10.26 -3.62 -2.16
C VAL A 79 -11.44 -4.14 -2.98
N ASP A 80 -11.21 -4.30 -4.29
CA ASP A 80 -12.12 -4.94 -5.24
C ASP A 80 -11.33 -5.55 -6.42
N GLU A 81 -12.04 -5.95 -7.48
CA GLU A 81 -11.45 -6.53 -8.70
C GLU A 81 -10.49 -5.57 -9.46
N GLN A 82 -10.62 -4.26 -9.28
CA GLN A 82 -9.86 -3.22 -9.98
C GLN A 82 -8.87 -2.52 -9.06
N LEU A 83 -9.15 -2.43 -7.76
CA LEU A 83 -8.37 -1.69 -6.80
C LEU A 83 -7.58 -2.59 -5.85
N THR A 84 -6.27 -2.32 -5.72
CA THR A 84 -5.40 -2.89 -4.70
C THR A 84 -4.90 -1.79 -3.79
N GLU A 85 -4.97 -1.98 -2.49
CA GLU A 85 -4.33 -1.10 -1.52
C GLU A 85 -2.98 -1.67 -1.08
N PHE A 86 -1.97 -0.81 -1.08
CA PHE A 86 -0.65 -1.06 -0.52
C PHE A 86 -0.41 -0.09 0.62
N ARG A 87 0.09 -0.60 1.74
CA ARG A 87 0.71 0.23 2.76
C ARG A 87 2.21 0.16 2.58
N VAL A 88 2.85 1.30 2.39
CA VAL A 88 4.27 1.38 2.08
C VAL A 88 5.01 2.21 3.13
N GLY A 89 6.17 1.71 3.53
CA GLY A 89 7.13 2.40 4.39
C GLY A 89 8.48 2.55 3.71
N LEU A 90 9.40 3.26 4.34
CA LEU A 90 10.79 3.34 3.88
C LEU A 90 11.54 2.03 4.19
N THR A 91 12.39 1.58 3.28
CA THR A 91 13.30 0.48 3.59
C THR A 91 14.32 0.93 4.63
N ALA A 92 14.43 0.19 5.73
CA ALA A 92 15.40 0.47 6.79
C ALA A 92 16.82 0.54 6.21
N GLY A 93 17.42 1.74 6.22
CA GLY A 93 18.76 1.99 5.68
C GLY A 93 18.83 2.98 4.50
N ALA A 94 17.68 3.45 3.98
CA ALA A 94 17.65 4.54 3.00
C ALA A 94 17.90 5.90 3.70
N ARG A 95 19.17 6.28 3.84
CA ARG A 95 19.61 7.64 4.18
C ARG A 95 20.63 8.13 3.17
#